data_AF-A0A1R0F8X9-F1
#
_entry.id   AF-A0A1R0F8X9-F1
#
_cell.length_a   1.000
_cell.length_b   1.000
_cell.length_c   1.000
_cell.angle_alpha   90.00
_cell.angle_beta   90.00
_cell.angle_gamma   90.00
#
_symmetry.space_group_name_H-M   'P 1'
#
loop_
_entity.id
_entity.type
_entity.pdbx_description
1 polymer ?
#
loop_
_entity_poly.entity_id
_entity_poly.type
_entity_poly.pdbx_seq_one_letter_code
_entity_poly.pdbx_strand_id
1 'polypeptide(L)'
;MIEASKRYDIPLGILYAVGLTETGNKDSLQPYALNIDGKAYFAQNESQALRIFYEAKRRGAKLIDVGCMQINHYYHGERFPSVAAMFQPHLNVDYAARFLKELRQREGSWTMAVARYHAGPNNNPAQKRYVCQVMANMIASGFGKWTQASRQFCRGEL
;
A
#
# COMPACT_ATOMS: atom_id res chain seq x y z
N MET A 1 -4.28 -10.83 5.13
CA MET A 1 -3.04 -10.42 5.82
C MET A 1 -2.25 -11.60 6.36
N ILE A 2 -2.76 -12.35 7.35
CA ILE A 2 -2.01 -13.47 7.98
C ILE A 2 -1.57 -14.53 6.96
N GLU A 3 -2.48 -14.97 6.09
CA GLU A 3 -2.15 -15.99 5.08
C GLU A 3 -1.05 -15.51 4.12
N ALA A 4 -1.20 -14.33 3.53
CA ALA A 4 -0.20 -13.74 2.63
C ALA A 4 1.15 -13.51 3.33
N SER A 5 1.13 -13.04 4.57
CA SER A 5 2.34 -12.88 5.41
C SER A 5 3.10 -14.20 5.58
N LYS A 6 2.39 -15.29 5.87
CA LYS A 6 3.00 -16.64 5.95
C LYS A 6 3.50 -17.12 4.60
N ARG A 7 2.69 -16.98 3.55
CA ARG A 7 2.99 -17.45 2.19
C ARG A 7 4.27 -16.85 1.63
N TYR A 8 4.48 -15.55 1.84
CA TYR A 8 5.62 -14.82 1.29
C TYR A 8 6.72 -14.53 2.31
N ASP A 9 6.60 -15.05 3.53
CA ASP A 9 7.56 -14.85 4.62
C ASP A 9 7.87 -13.34 4.82
N ILE A 10 6.80 -12.60 5.14
CA ILE A 10 6.82 -11.17 5.46
C ILE A 10 6.34 -10.98 6.89
N PRO A 11 7.02 -10.16 7.72
CA PRO A 11 6.51 -9.82 9.04
C PRO A 11 5.09 -9.26 8.96
N LEU A 12 4.16 -9.88 9.67
CA LEU A 12 2.74 -9.49 9.66
C LEU A 12 2.56 -7.99 9.97
N GLY A 13 3.32 -7.48 10.95
CA GLY A 13 3.27 -6.08 11.34
C GLY A 13 3.65 -5.10 10.22
N ILE A 14 4.57 -5.48 9.32
CA ILE A 14 4.92 -4.66 8.16
C ILE A 14 3.77 -4.63 7.17
N LEU A 15 3.27 -5.80 6.77
CA LEU A 15 2.21 -5.89 5.77
C LEU A 15 0.93 -5.20 6.25
N TYR A 16 0.58 -5.36 7.52
CA TYR A 16 -0.55 -4.69 8.14
C TYR A 16 -0.38 -3.18 8.20
N ALA A 17 0.79 -2.70 8.65
CA ALA A 17 1.06 -1.27 8.74
C ALA A 17 1.11 -0.59 7.37
N VAL A 18 1.62 -1.26 6.33
CA VAL A 18 1.52 -0.79 4.93
C VAL A 18 0.06 -0.61 4.54
N GLY A 19 -0.80 -1.63 4.74
CA GLY A 19 -2.22 -1.52 4.43
C GLY A 19 -2.90 -0.35 5.15
N LEU A 20 -2.61 -0.16 6.44
CA LEU A 20 -3.12 0.99 7.21
C LEU A 20 -2.64 2.34 6.66
N THR A 21 -1.39 2.42 6.20
CA THR A 21 -0.88 3.65 5.57
C THR A 21 -1.56 3.91 4.23
N GLU A 22 -1.87 2.87 3.45
CA GLU A 22 -2.52 3.02 2.14
C GLU A 22 -3.99 3.43 2.24
N THR A 23 -4.78 2.76 3.09
CA THR A 23 -6.24 2.98 3.14
C THR A 23 -6.85 2.87 4.54
N GLY A 24 -6.05 2.88 5.60
CA GLY A 24 -6.56 2.73 6.97
C GLY A 24 -7.58 3.81 7.33
N ASN A 25 -8.74 3.37 7.82
CA ASN A 25 -9.77 4.23 8.40
C ASN A 25 -10.48 3.50 9.55
N LYS A 26 -10.44 4.06 10.76
CA LYS A 26 -11.03 3.47 11.98
C LYS A 26 -10.79 1.96 12.08
N ASP A 27 -9.52 1.56 11.97
CA ASP A 27 -9.05 0.17 12.05
C ASP A 27 -9.55 -0.78 10.93
N SER A 28 -10.09 -0.23 9.85
CA SER A 28 -10.51 -0.99 8.67
C SER A 28 -9.77 -0.53 7.41
N LEU A 29 -9.45 -1.48 6.53
CA LEU A 29 -8.91 -1.18 5.20
C LEU A 29 -10.06 -0.96 4.22
N GLN A 30 -9.91 -0.02 3.29
CA GLN A 30 -10.96 0.32 2.34
C GLN A 30 -10.78 -0.48 1.04
N PRO A 31 -11.55 -1.56 0.81
CA PRO A 31 -11.34 -2.45 -0.33
C PRO A 31 -11.69 -1.80 -1.67
N TYR A 32 -12.53 -0.77 -1.65
CA TYR A 32 -13.02 -0.05 -2.83
C TYR A 32 -12.49 1.39 -2.90
N ALA A 33 -11.34 1.65 -2.27
CA ALA A 33 -10.62 2.90 -2.42
C ALA A 33 -9.97 2.98 -3.81
N LEU A 34 -9.98 4.18 -4.38
CA LEU A 34 -9.18 4.54 -5.53
C LEU A 34 -8.40 5.82 -5.25
N ASN A 35 -7.18 5.90 -5.76
CA ASN A 35 -6.50 7.17 -5.96
C ASN A 35 -6.36 7.39 -7.47
N ILE A 36 -6.90 8.49 -7.99
CA ILE A 36 -6.92 8.80 -9.42
C ILE A 36 -6.10 10.07 -9.63
N ASP A 37 -4.92 9.92 -10.22
CA ASP A 37 -3.96 11.00 -10.47
C ASP A 37 -3.74 11.92 -9.23
N GLY A 38 -3.68 11.32 -8.04
CA GLY A 38 -3.47 12.03 -6.76
C GLY A 38 -4.73 12.36 -5.97
N LYS A 39 -5.93 12.08 -6.50
CA LYS A 39 -7.20 12.36 -5.82
C LYS A 39 -7.86 11.08 -5.29
N ALA A 40 -8.15 11.08 -3.99
CA ALA A 40 -8.81 9.94 -3.33
C ALA A 40 -10.31 9.86 -3.63
N TYR A 41 -10.80 8.64 -3.81
CA TYR A 41 -12.20 8.26 -3.98
C TYR A 41 -12.50 7.02 -3.14
N PHE A 42 -13.62 7.03 -2.43
CA PHE A 42 -14.08 5.89 -1.61
C PHE A 42 -15.45 5.44 -2.10
N ALA A 43 -15.50 4.31 -2.79
CA ALA A 43 -16.75 3.73 -3.25
C ALA A 43 -17.39 2.85 -2.16
N GLN A 44 -18.70 2.73 -2.19
CA GLN A 44 -19.49 1.93 -1.24
C GLN A 44 -19.45 0.43 -1.56
N ASN A 45 -19.25 0.08 -2.84
CA ASN A 45 -19.22 -1.29 -3.33
C ASN A 45 -18.37 -1.42 -4.61
N GLU A 46 -18.07 -2.66 -5.00
CA GLU A 46 -17.26 -2.98 -6.17
C GLU A 46 -17.82 -2.39 -7.46
N SER A 47 -19.13 -2.50 -7.68
CA SER A 47 -19.78 -1.98 -8.89
C SER A 47 -19.61 -0.46 -9.04
N GLN A 48 -19.72 0.30 -7.94
CA GLN A 48 -19.43 1.73 -7.96
C GLN A 48 -17.95 2.01 -8.21
N ALA A 49 -17.05 1.24 -7.60
CA ALA A 49 -15.61 1.38 -7.77
C ALA A 49 -15.18 1.17 -9.23
N LEU A 50 -15.69 0.11 -9.87
CA LEU A 50 -15.47 -0.20 -11.28
C LEU A 50 -15.98 0.90 -12.19
N ARG A 51 -17.18 1.44 -11.92
CA ARG A 51 -17.73 2.57 -12.68
C ARG A 51 -16.80 3.80 -12.59
N ILE A 52 -16.37 4.17 -11.39
CA ILE A 52 -15.44 5.29 -11.18
C ILE A 52 -14.13 5.05 -11.94
N PHE A 53 -13.57 3.84 -11.84
CA PHE A 53 -12.34 3.45 -12.53
C PHE A 53 -12.48 3.62 -14.05
N TYR A 54 -13.50 3.01 -14.66
CA TYR A 54 -13.67 3.06 -16.12
C TYR A 54 -14.03 4.46 -16.62
N GLU A 55 -14.79 5.24 -15.85
CA GLU A 55 -15.02 6.67 -16.15
C GLU A 55 -13.71 7.46 -16.15
N ALA A 56 -12.85 7.26 -15.15
CA ALA A 56 -11.55 7.92 -15.08
C ALA A 56 -10.63 7.50 -16.23
N LYS A 57 -10.57 6.21 -16.57
CA LYS A 57 -9.83 5.71 -17.74
C LYS A 57 -10.31 6.35 -19.04
N ARG A 58 -11.63 6.44 -19.26
CA ARG A 58 -12.19 7.12 -20.45
C ARG A 58 -11.84 8.61 -20.50
N ARG A 59 -11.67 9.26 -19.35
CA ARG A 59 -11.23 10.66 -19.24
C ARG A 59 -9.71 10.84 -19.35
N GLY A 60 -8.97 9.76 -19.62
CA GLY A 60 -7.52 9.83 -19.84
C GLY A 60 -6.66 9.66 -18.58
N ALA A 61 -7.25 9.30 -17.44
CA ALA A 61 -6.48 9.03 -16.22
C ALA A 61 -5.45 7.91 -16.46
N LYS A 62 -4.23 8.17 -16.01
CA LYS A 62 -3.09 7.25 -16.21
C LYS A 62 -2.78 6.49 -14.95
N LEU A 63 -2.59 7.21 -13.84
CA LEU A 63 -2.18 6.65 -12.57
C LEU A 63 -3.44 6.44 -11.72
N ILE A 64 -3.82 5.17 -11.57
CA ILE A 64 -4.96 4.79 -10.74
C ILE A 64 -4.52 3.71 -9.76
N ASP A 65 -4.51 4.04 -8.47
CA ASP A 65 -4.24 3.08 -7.40
C ASP A 65 -5.55 2.43 -6.95
N VAL A 66 -5.52 1.12 -6.74
CA VAL A 66 -6.73 0.30 -6.58
C VAL A 66 -6.67 -0.52 -5.31
N GLY A 67 -7.75 -0.43 -4.53
CA GLY A 67 -8.06 -1.32 -3.42
C GLY A 67 -7.30 -1.02 -2.13
N CYS A 68 -7.42 -1.95 -1.18
CA CYS A 68 -6.95 -1.74 0.20
C CYS A 68 -5.44 -1.54 0.35
N MET A 69 -4.64 -2.03 -0.60
CA MET A 69 -3.19 -1.86 -0.66
C MET A 69 -2.75 -0.86 -1.73
N GLN A 70 -3.69 -0.12 -2.34
CA GLN A 70 -3.46 0.92 -3.35
C GLN A 70 -2.48 0.47 -4.45
N ILE A 71 -2.78 -0.67 -5.09
CA ILE A 71 -1.95 -1.19 -6.17
C ILE A 71 -2.17 -0.37 -7.44
N ASN A 72 -1.11 0.26 -7.94
CA ASN A 72 -1.19 1.08 -9.14
C ASN A 72 -1.47 0.23 -10.40
N HIS A 73 -2.61 0.49 -11.05
CA HIS A 73 -3.05 -0.22 -12.24
C HIS A 73 -2.09 -0.04 -13.43
N TYR A 74 -1.48 1.14 -13.59
CA TYR A 74 -0.58 1.41 -14.72
C TYR A 74 0.66 0.49 -14.68
N TYR A 75 1.23 0.26 -13.50
CA TYR A 75 2.43 -0.57 -13.35
C TYR A 75 2.14 -2.05 -13.13
N HIS A 76 0.98 -2.39 -12.56
CA HIS A 76 0.73 -3.73 -12.02
C HIS A 76 -0.56 -4.38 -12.51
N GLY A 77 -1.40 -3.67 -13.27
CA GLY A 77 -2.71 -4.17 -13.70
C GLY A 77 -2.64 -5.50 -14.46
N GLU A 78 -1.63 -5.69 -15.30
CA GLU A 78 -1.41 -6.93 -16.08
C GLU A 78 -1.11 -8.16 -15.21
N ARG A 79 -0.78 -7.98 -13.93
CA ARG A 79 -0.55 -9.08 -12.98
C ARG A 79 -1.85 -9.61 -12.35
N PHE A 80 -2.98 -9.00 -12.68
CA PHE A 80 -4.31 -9.39 -12.25
C PHE A 80 -5.14 -9.82 -13.47
N PRO A 81 -6.09 -10.76 -13.29
CA PRO A 81 -6.96 -11.18 -14.39
C PRO A 81 -7.96 -10.10 -14.81
N SER A 82 -8.24 -9.12 -13.95
CA SER A 82 -9.11 -7.97 -14.25
C SER A 82 -8.95 -6.87 -13.21
N VAL A 83 -9.51 -5.68 -13.51
CA VAL A 83 -9.63 -4.59 -12.53
C VAL A 83 -10.53 -4.99 -11.35
N ALA A 84 -11.59 -5.78 -11.60
CA ALA A 84 -12.44 -6.29 -10.52
C ALA A 84 -11.63 -7.13 -9.54
N ALA A 85 -10.73 -7.99 -10.04
CA ALA A 85 -9.83 -8.77 -9.20
C ALA A 85 -8.87 -7.90 -8.38
N MET A 86 -8.49 -6.70 -8.85
CA MET A 86 -7.69 -5.77 -8.04
C MET A 86 -8.46 -5.20 -6.85
N PHE A 87 -9.80 -5.10 -6.91
CA PHE A 87 -10.63 -4.69 -5.78
C PHE A 87 -10.90 -5.82 -4.78
N GLN A 88 -10.64 -7.08 -5.14
CA GLN A 88 -10.80 -8.20 -4.22
C GLN A 88 -9.72 -8.16 -3.13
N PRO A 89 -10.08 -8.02 -1.83
CA PRO A 89 -9.10 -7.76 -0.78
C PRO A 89 -8.04 -8.85 -0.65
N HIS A 90 -8.41 -10.11 -0.85
CA HIS A 90 -7.47 -11.23 -0.73
C HIS A 90 -6.43 -11.21 -1.85
N LEU A 91 -6.82 -10.95 -3.10
CA LEU A 91 -5.88 -10.84 -4.24
C LEU A 91 -5.01 -9.59 -4.15
N ASN A 92 -5.61 -8.46 -3.74
CA ASN A 92 -4.90 -7.20 -3.58
C ASN A 92 -3.80 -7.32 -2.50
N VAL A 93 -4.13 -7.94 -1.36
CA VAL A 93 -3.17 -8.21 -0.27
C VAL A 93 -2.13 -9.25 -0.65
N ASP A 94 -2.51 -10.33 -1.35
CA ASP A 94 -1.57 -11.36 -1.80
C ASP A 94 -0.52 -10.75 -2.75
N TYR A 95 -0.97 -9.93 -3.72
CA TYR A 95 -0.09 -9.23 -4.63
C TYR A 95 0.84 -8.26 -3.91
N ALA A 96 0.31 -7.43 -3.00
CA ALA A 96 1.09 -6.47 -2.22
C ALA A 96 2.19 -7.18 -1.41
N ALA A 97 1.84 -8.31 -0.77
CA ALA A 97 2.81 -9.11 -0.04
C ALA A 97 3.90 -9.66 -0.97
N ARG A 98 3.54 -10.28 -2.10
CA ARG A 98 4.54 -10.74 -3.07
C ARG A 98 5.48 -9.62 -3.51
N PHE A 99 4.92 -8.45 -3.85
CA PHE A 99 5.70 -7.31 -4.31
C PHE A 99 6.66 -6.78 -3.22
N LEU A 100 6.20 -6.68 -1.96
CA LEU A 100 7.07 -6.33 -0.83
C LEU A 100 8.22 -7.34 -0.64
N LYS A 101 7.99 -8.64 -0.86
CA LYS A 101 9.05 -9.65 -0.80
C LYS A 101 10.09 -9.43 -1.90
N GLU A 102 9.65 -9.18 -3.13
CA GLU A 102 10.54 -8.87 -4.26
C GLU A 102 11.38 -7.61 -3.98
N LEU A 103 10.75 -6.55 -3.47
CA LEU A 103 11.44 -5.33 -3.05
C LEU A 103 12.45 -5.63 -1.93
N ARG A 104 12.09 -6.44 -0.94
CA ARG A 104 13.00 -6.84 0.14
C ARG A 104 14.22 -7.61 -0.36
N GLN A 105 14.05 -8.46 -1.37
CA GLN A 105 15.14 -9.19 -2.00
C GLN A 105 16.07 -8.24 -2.76
N ARG A 106 15.52 -7.28 -3.51
CA ARG A 106 16.29 -6.31 -4.29
C ARG A 106 17.03 -5.28 -3.43
N GLU A 107 16.39 -4.79 -2.38
CA GLU A 107 16.86 -3.63 -1.61
C GLU A 107 17.58 -4.01 -0.30
N GLY A 108 17.57 -5.29 0.07
CA GLY A 108 18.35 -5.82 1.20
C GLY A 108 17.79 -5.54 2.61
N SER A 109 16.79 -4.67 2.76
CA SER A 109 16.14 -4.39 4.05
C SER A 109 14.63 -4.16 3.93
N TRP A 110 13.90 -4.40 5.02
CA TRP A 110 12.46 -4.16 5.07
C TRP A 110 12.12 -2.67 5.02
N THR A 111 12.93 -1.83 5.68
CA THR A 111 12.78 -0.37 5.64
C THR A 111 12.85 0.14 4.21
N MET A 112 13.84 -0.32 3.44
CA MET A 112 13.96 0.08 2.04
C MET A 112 12.87 -0.57 1.18
N ALA A 113 12.45 -1.80 1.45
CA ALA A 113 11.32 -2.40 0.75
C ALA A 113 10.04 -1.56 0.91
N VAL A 114 9.73 -1.12 2.14
CA VAL A 114 8.59 -0.23 2.44
C VAL A 114 8.74 1.11 1.74
N ALA A 115 9.92 1.75 1.80
CA ALA A 115 10.19 3.00 1.08
C ALA A 115 9.89 2.87 -0.42
N ARG A 116 10.33 1.76 -1.02
CA ARG A 116 10.28 1.51 -2.46
C ARG A 116 8.91 0.98 -2.93
N TYR A 117 8.07 0.53 -2.01
CA TYR A 117 6.68 0.19 -2.28
C TYR A 117 5.89 1.42 -2.72
N HIS A 118 6.10 2.55 -2.03
CA HIS A 118 5.39 3.80 -2.29
C HIS A 118 6.09 4.72 -3.30
N ALA A 119 7.43 4.79 -3.27
CA ALA A 119 8.16 5.78 -4.04
C ALA A 119 9.35 5.21 -4.84
N GLY A 120 9.56 5.75 -6.04
CA GLY A 120 10.71 5.46 -6.89
C GLY A 120 12.06 5.84 -6.25
N PRO A 121 13.20 5.42 -6.84
CA PRO A 121 14.51 5.40 -6.16
C PRO A 121 15.05 6.79 -5.81
N ASN A 122 14.59 7.81 -6.53
CA ASN A 122 15.14 9.17 -6.46
C ASN A 122 14.23 10.14 -5.68
N ASN A 123 13.28 9.63 -4.89
CA ASN A 123 12.34 10.46 -4.12
C ASN A 123 12.49 10.21 -2.61
N ASN A 124 13.67 10.54 -2.09
CA ASN A 124 14.01 10.35 -0.67
C ASN A 124 13.02 11.03 0.30
N PRO A 125 12.52 12.25 0.04
CA PRO A 125 11.53 12.87 0.93
C PRO A 125 10.23 12.07 1.04
N ALA A 126 9.67 11.59 -0.09
CA ALA A 126 8.45 10.79 -0.06
C ALA A 126 8.68 9.42 0.61
N GLN A 127 9.83 8.78 0.31
CA GLN A 127 10.24 7.53 0.96
C GLN A 127 10.31 7.67 2.48
N LYS A 128 10.98 8.72 2.98
CA LYS A 128 11.14 8.98 4.41
C LYS A 128 9.78 9.17 5.08
N ARG A 129 8.93 10.03 4.54
CA ARG A 129 7.58 10.29 5.06
C ARG A 129 6.76 9.01 5.15
N TYR A 130 6.75 8.24 4.08
CA TYR A 130 5.99 7.00 4.01
C TYR A 130 6.50 5.95 5.03
N VAL A 131 7.82 5.76 5.14
CA VAL A 131 8.42 4.88 6.15
C VAL A 131 8.02 5.30 7.57
N CYS A 132 7.97 6.61 7.85
CA CYS A 132 7.55 7.11 9.16
C CYS A 132 6.08 6.86 9.47
N GLN A 133 5.19 7.01 8.49
CA GLN A 133 3.77 6.66 8.63
C GLN A 133 3.58 5.16 8.89
N VAL A 134 4.29 4.30 8.15
CA VAL A 134 4.25 2.84 8.37
C VAL A 134 4.78 2.48 9.76
N MET A 135 5.87 3.09 10.23
CA MET A 135 6.37 2.85 11.59
C MET A 135 5.38 3.31 12.66
N ALA A 136 4.73 4.46 12.49
CA ALA A 136 3.69 4.92 13.40
C ALA A 136 2.53 3.92 13.49
N ASN A 137 2.02 3.46 12.35
CA ASN A 137 0.96 2.45 12.29
C ASN A 137 1.38 1.10 12.91
N MET A 138 2.62 0.67 12.69
CA MET A 138 3.17 -0.56 13.27
C MET A 138 3.21 -0.50 14.80
N ILE A 139 3.62 0.65 15.36
CA ILE A 139 3.71 0.86 16.80
C ILE A 139 2.31 1.01 17.42
N ALA A 140 1.42 1.79 16.80
CA ALA A 140 0.04 1.94 17.24
C ALA A 140 -0.71 0.60 17.27
N SER A 141 -0.38 -0.31 16.34
CA SER A 141 -0.96 -1.65 16.25
C SER A 141 -0.28 -2.69 17.15
N GLY A 142 0.67 -2.29 18.00
CA GLY A 142 1.34 -3.18 18.97
C GLY A 142 2.44 -4.08 18.39
N PHE A 143 2.86 -3.89 17.14
CA PHE A 143 3.92 -4.69 16.49
C PHE A 143 5.34 -4.19 16.81
N GLY A 144 5.48 -3.16 17.66
CA GLY A 144 6.79 -2.63 18.02
C GLY A 144 6.72 -1.47 19.01
N LYS A 145 7.88 -0.86 19.25
CA LYS A 145 8.04 0.33 20.10
C LYS A 145 8.97 1.32 19.43
N TRP A 146 8.73 2.61 19.65
CA TRP A 146 9.65 3.66 19.21
C TRP A 146 11.01 3.49 19.87
N THR A 147 12.07 3.51 19.04
CA THR A 147 13.47 3.58 19.48
C THR A 147 13.98 5.01 19.35
N GLN A 148 15.09 5.35 20.00
CA GLN A 148 15.71 6.67 19.85
C GLN A 148 16.09 6.96 18.38
N ALA A 149 16.66 5.97 17.69
CA ALA A 149 17.04 6.09 16.29
C ALA A 149 15.83 6.32 15.37
N SER A 150 14.73 5.60 15.56
CA SER A 150 13.51 5.79 14.74
C SER A 150 12.83 7.13 15.00
N ARG A 151 12.82 7.61 16.26
CA ARG A 151 12.35 8.97 16.59
C ARG A 151 13.21 10.06 15.93
N GLN A 152 14.53 9.88 15.93
CA GLN A 152 15.43 10.83 15.27
C GLN A 152 15.24 10.82 13.74
N PHE A 153 15.12 9.64 13.14
CA PHE A 153 14.86 9.49 11.72
C PHE A 153 13.55 10.15 11.30
N CYS A 154 12.47 9.97 12.07
CA CYS A 154 11.15 10.52 11.77
C CYS A 154 10.87 11.93 12.27
N ARG A 155 11.91 12.63 12.75
CA ARG A 155 11.76 14.02 13.17
C ARG A 155 11.24 14.87 12.02
N GLY A 156 10.12 15.54 12.23
CA GLY A 156 9.45 16.42 11.27
C GLY A 156 8.53 15.74 10.25
N GLU A 157 8.29 14.42 10.35
CA GLU A 157 7.38 13.69 9.45
C GLU A 157 6.04 13.29 10.09
N LEU A 158 5.97 13.31 11.43
CA LEU A 158 4.83 12.88 12.24
C LEU A 158 4.40 14.02 13.17
#